data_AF-A0A2D0NCI3-F1
#
_entry.id   AF-A0A2D0NCI3-F1
#
_cell.length_a   1.000
_cell.length_b   1.000
_cell.length_c   1.000
_cell.angle_alpha   90.00
_cell.angle_beta   90.00
_cell.angle_gamma   90.00
#
_symmetry.space_group_name_H-M   'P 1'
#
loop_
_entity.id
_entity.type
_entity.pdbx_description
1 polymer ?
#
loop_
_entity_poly.entity_id
_entity_poly.type
_entity_poly.pdbx_seq_one_letter_code
_entity_poly.pdbx_strand_id
1 'polypeptide(L)'
;MYVYRSYGLLGLLSLLLLAGCSKDEALMVLPEPEPVAIRTFPNADEQLWPYFERFEQEAARRGLTVDLKVANIEGLLEEIHEENVLGECSYSPRFPGRVTIDRSFWERANDRGREFVVFHELGHCELLRGHFEGTFADGTCESLMRSGVEGCRDNYREATRTAYLDELFDPARMGDWFDQ
;
A
#
# COMPACT_ATOMS: atom_id res chain seq x y z
N MET A 1 -85.90 -18.03 39.22
CA MET A 1 -86.87 -17.70 38.16
C MET A 1 -86.07 -17.31 36.92
N TYR A 2 -86.06 -18.20 35.91
CA TYR A 2 -85.78 -18.03 34.48
C TYR A 2 -84.75 -16.97 33.93
N VAL A 3 -83.67 -17.51 33.30
CA VAL A 3 -82.99 -17.17 32.01
C VAL A 3 -82.33 -15.79 31.78
N TYR A 4 -81.36 -15.54 30.86
CA TYR A 4 -81.02 -16.13 29.55
C TYR A 4 -79.56 -15.82 29.10
N ARG A 5 -78.97 -16.77 28.32
CA ARG A 5 -78.03 -16.67 27.14
C ARG A 5 -76.67 -15.95 27.25
N SER A 6 -75.54 -16.64 26.94
CA SER A 6 -74.89 -16.83 25.61
C SER A 6 -74.54 -15.49 24.94
N TYR A 7 -73.31 -15.18 24.53
CA TYR A 7 -72.47 -15.82 23.51
C TYR A 7 -70.98 -15.57 23.78
N GLY A 8 -70.11 -16.49 23.32
CA GLY A 8 -68.66 -16.34 23.39
C GLY A 8 -68.09 -15.35 22.38
N LEU A 9 -66.85 -14.93 22.63
CA LEU A 9 -65.88 -14.65 21.58
C LEU A 9 -64.47 -14.76 22.17
N LEU A 10 -63.64 -15.57 21.51
CA LEU A 10 -62.21 -15.68 21.77
C LEU A 10 -61.53 -14.32 21.52
N GLY A 11 -60.54 -13.99 22.36
CA GLY A 11 -59.62 -12.87 22.13
C GLY A 11 -58.26 -13.17 22.78
N LEU A 12 -57.31 -13.58 21.94
CA LEU A 12 -55.89 -13.82 22.22
C LEU A 12 -55.22 -12.64 22.96
N LEU A 13 -54.45 -12.93 24.02
CA LEU A 13 -52.98 -13.02 24.02
C LEU A 13 -52.25 -11.70 23.70
N SER A 14 -51.61 -11.10 24.71
CA SER A 14 -50.23 -10.56 24.63
C SER A 14 -49.84 -9.91 25.96
N LEU A 15 -49.27 -10.73 26.84
CA LEU A 15 -48.55 -10.27 28.03
C LEU A 15 -47.14 -9.84 27.58
N LEU A 16 -46.95 -8.55 27.30
CA LEU A 16 -45.62 -7.97 27.07
C LEU A 16 -45.00 -7.62 28.42
N LEU A 17 -44.30 -8.59 29.02
CA LEU A 17 -43.36 -8.34 30.12
C LEU A 17 -42.13 -7.65 29.54
N LEU A 18 -42.07 -6.33 29.66
CA LEU A 18 -40.85 -5.56 29.44
C LEU A 18 -39.86 -5.87 30.56
N ALA A 19 -38.98 -6.84 30.35
CA ALA A 19 -37.76 -6.97 31.12
C ALA A 19 -36.78 -5.88 30.65
N GLY A 20 -36.78 -4.75 31.34
CA GLY A 20 -35.75 -3.72 31.19
C GLY A 20 -34.43 -4.21 31.75
N CYS A 21 -33.45 -4.42 30.88
CA CYS A 21 -32.07 -4.72 31.26
C CYS A 21 -31.33 -3.37 31.35
N SER A 22 -31.05 -2.88 32.57
CA SER A 22 -30.10 -1.79 32.76
C SER A 22 -28.69 -2.36 32.59
N LYS A 23 -28.06 -2.08 31.45
CA LYS A 23 -26.63 -2.36 31.27
C LYS A 23 -25.87 -1.51 32.27
N ASP A 24 -25.13 -2.16 33.16
CA ASP A 24 -24.12 -1.52 34.01
C ASP A 24 -23.19 -0.68 33.13
N GLU A 25 -23.01 0.59 33.50
CA GLU A 25 -21.96 1.43 32.92
C GLU A 25 -20.60 0.89 33.37
N ALA A 26 -20.07 -0.05 32.60
CA ALA A 26 -18.69 -0.45 32.69
C ALA A 26 -17.82 0.77 32.36
N LEU A 27 -17.05 1.21 33.35
CA LEU A 27 -15.97 2.18 33.24
C LEU A 27 -15.16 1.92 31.96
N MET A 28 -15.25 2.83 31.00
CA MET A 28 -14.48 2.79 29.75
C MET A 28 -13.01 3.08 30.08
N VAL A 29 -12.24 2.04 30.37
CA VAL A 29 -10.78 2.11 30.38
C VAL A 29 -10.37 2.31 28.92
N LEU A 30 -9.95 3.52 28.56
CA LEU A 30 -9.31 3.75 27.27
C LEU A 30 -8.07 2.86 27.21
N PRO A 31 -7.92 1.98 26.21
CA PRO A 31 -6.71 1.19 26.08
C PRO A 31 -5.52 2.14 25.97
N GLU A 32 -4.50 1.93 26.81
CA GLU A 32 -3.21 2.59 26.60
C GLU A 32 -2.75 2.28 25.17
N PRO A 33 -2.24 3.27 24.42
CA PRO A 33 -1.75 3.01 23.08
C PRO A 33 -0.58 2.03 23.17
N GLU A 34 -0.76 0.83 22.63
CA GLU A 34 0.30 -0.13 22.40
C GLU A 34 1.48 0.59 21.71
N PRO A 35 2.74 0.36 22.13
CA PRO A 35 3.88 0.98 21.48
C PRO A 35 3.89 0.58 20.00
N VAL A 36 3.79 1.56 19.11
CA VAL A 36 3.88 1.34 17.66
C VAL A 36 5.27 0.77 17.38
N ALA A 37 5.34 -0.52 17.08
CA ALA A 37 6.59 -1.17 16.71
C ALA A 37 7.07 -0.56 15.38
N ILE A 38 8.15 0.22 15.42
CA ILE A 38 8.76 0.79 14.22
C ILE A 38 9.39 -0.36 13.43
N ARG A 39 8.96 -0.53 12.17
CA ARG A 39 9.59 -1.49 11.27
C ARG A 39 10.95 -0.96 10.82
N THR A 40 11.98 -1.80 10.88
CA THR A 40 13.37 -1.42 10.61
C THR A 40 13.95 -2.21 9.45
N PHE A 41 14.76 -1.53 8.63
CA PHE A 41 15.42 -2.10 7.46
C PHE A 41 16.93 -1.90 7.62
N PRO A 42 17.66 -2.87 8.22
CA PRO A 42 19.02 -2.66 8.71
C PRO A 42 20.06 -2.35 7.61
N ASN A 43 19.76 -2.67 6.35
CA ASN A 43 20.61 -2.39 5.20
C ASN A 43 20.14 -1.16 4.40
N ALA A 44 19.17 -0.40 4.90
CA ALA A 44 18.66 0.77 4.23
C ALA A 44 18.85 2.03 5.10
N ASP A 45 19.15 3.15 4.46
CA ASP A 45 19.12 4.48 5.08
C ASP A 45 17.77 4.67 5.81
N GLU A 46 17.80 5.15 7.05
CA GLU A 46 16.59 5.28 7.90
C GLU A 46 15.53 6.18 7.25
N GLN A 47 15.94 7.11 6.39
CA GLN A 47 15.02 7.98 5.67
C GLN A 47 14.17 7.23 4.62
N LEU A 48 14.63 6.06 4.16
CA LEU A 48 13.90 5.20 3.23
C LEU A 48 12.88 4.30 3.94
N TRP A 49 13.02 4.07 5.25
CA TRP A 49 12.17 3.13 6.00
C TRP A 49 10.67 3.39 5.86
N PRO A 50 10.16 4.64 5.91
CA PRO A 50 8.73 4.90 5.72
C PRO A 50 8.23 4.52 4.32
N TYR A 51 9.10 4.51 3.31
CA TYR A 51 8.74 4.13 1.94
C TYR A 51 8.81 2.62 1.76
N PHE A 52 9.82 1.96 2.34
CA PHE A 52 9.95 0.51 2.35
C PHE A 52 8.76 -0.15 3.07
N GLU A 53 8.40 0.37 4.26
CA GLU A 53 7.23 -0.10 4.99
C GLU A 53 5.93 0.17 4.21
N ARG A 54 5.77 1.35 3.60
CA ARG A 54 4.60 1.63 2.76
C ARG A 54 4.51 0.68 1.57
N PHE A 55 5.63 0.31 0.94
CA PHE A 55 5.66 -0.63 -0.17
C PHE A 55 5.14 -2.00 0.27
N GLU A 56 5.65 -2.55 1.38
CA GLU A 56 5.16 -3.82 1.95
C GLU A 56 3.68 -3.76 2.31
N GLN A 57 3.20 -2.64 2.87
CA GLN A 57 1.79 -2.45 3.19
C GLN A 57 0.91 -2.41 1.93
N GLU A 58 1.35 -1.73 0.86
CA GLU A 58 0.63 -1.67 -0.41
C GLU A 58 0.60 -3.01 -1.14
N ALA A 59 1.69 -3.77 -1.06
CA ALA A 59 1.75 -5.15 -1.54
C ALA A 59 0.76 -6.04 -0.77
N ALA A 60 0.75 -5.95 0.57
CA ALA A 60 -0.17 -6.70 1.42
C ALA A 60 -1.64 -6.39 1.14
N ARG A 61 -1.98 -5.11 0.88
CA ARG A 61 -3.35 -4.71 0.48
C ARG A 61 -3.81 -5.38 -0.82
N ARG A 62 -2.87 -5.82 -1.66
CA ARG A 62 -3.11 -6.51 -2.93
C ARG A 62 -2.88 -8.03 -2.86
N GLY A 63 -2.75 -8.56 -1.65
CA GLY A 63 -2.63 -10.00 -1.41
C GLY A 63 -1.22 -10.56 -1.65
N LEU A 64 -0.22 -9.70 -1.78
CA LEU A 64 1.18 -10.10 -1.94
C LEU A 64 1.89 -10.10 -0.59
N THR A 65 2.81 -11.04 -0.42
CA THR A 65 3.72 -11.06 0.73
C THR A 65 5.08 -10.57 0.29
N VAL A 66 5.42 -9.33 0.66
CA VAL A 66 6.73 -8.73 0.46
C VAL A 66 7.36 -8.53 1.83
N ASP A 67 8.62 -8.95 1.98
CA ASP A 67 9.42 -8.64 3.16
C ASP A 67 10.82 -8.21 2.72
N LEU A 68 11.02 -6.90 2.61
CA LEU A 68 12.23 -6.29 2.05
C LEU A 68 13.46 -6.58 2.93
N LYS A 69 13.24 -6.81 4.24
CA LYS A 69 14.29 -7.20 5.17
C LYS A 69 14.72 -8.64 4.96
N VAL A 70 13.78 -9.56 4.77
CA VAL A 70 14.06 -10.97 4.45
C VAL A 70 14.67 -11.09 3.05
N ALA A 71 14.21 -10.29 2.09
CA ALA A 71 14.80 -10.18 0.77
C ALA A 71 16.20 -9.55 0.79
N ASN A 72 16.67 -9.03 1.93
CA ASN A 72 17.99 -8.43 2.09
C ASN A 72 18.25 -7.27 1.12
N ILE A 73 17.21 -6.47 0.86
CA ILE A 73 17.31 -5.26 0.03
C ILE A 73 18.16 -4.21 0.74
N GLU A 74 19.14 -3.67 0.03
CA GLU A 74 19.94 -2.52 0.45
C GLU A 74 19.28 -1.23 -0.07
N GLY A 75 19.26 -0.17 0.75
CA GLY A 75 18.69 1.13 0.39
C GLY A 75 19.67 2.26 0.65
N LEU A 76 20.10 2.95 -0.41
CA LEU A 76 21.13 3.98 -0.33
C LEU A 76 20.61 5.32 -0.86
N LEU A 77 21.08 6.40 -0.24
CA LEU A 77 20.96 7.75 -0.78
C LEU A 77 22.36 8.19 -1.24
N GLU A 78 22.60 8.27 -2.53
CA GLU A 78 23.93 8.60 -3.09
C GLU A 78 23.77 9.60 -4.24
N GLU A 79 24.83 10.32 -4.59
CA GLU A 79 24.78 11.16 -5.80
C GLU A 79 24.87 10.26 -7.03
N ILE A 80 23.90 10.40 -7.92
CA ILE A 80 23.92 9.73 -9.23
C ILE A 80 24.34 10.77 -10.27
N HIS A 81 25.41 10.49 -11.01
CA HIS A 81 26.00 11.47 -11.94
C HIS A 81 25.50 11.31 -13.38
N GLU A 82 24.75 10.25 -13.63
CA GLU A 82 24.07 9.94 -14.88
C GLU A 82 22.90 10.91 -15.10
N GLU A 83 22.88 11.56 -16.26
CA GLU A 83 21.82 12.51 -16.60
C GLU A 83 20.44 11.82 -16.65
N ASN A 84 19.45 12.44 -16.00
CA ASN A 84 18.05 12.00 -15.97
C ASN A 84 17.78 10.69 -15.24
N VAL A 85 18.72 10.21 -14.42
CA VAL A 85 18.51 9.05 -13.53
C VAL A 85 18.20 9.55 -12.13
N LEU A 86 17.04 9.18 -11.58
CA LEU A 86 16.60 9.59 -10.23
C LEU A 86 16.77 8.47 -9.19
N GLY A 87 16.96 7.25 -9.66
CA GLY A 87 17.22 6.06 -8.88
C GLY A 87 17.73 4.94 -9.77
N GLU A 88 18.29 3.90 -9.14
CA GLU A 88 18.74 2.69 -9.81
C GLU A 88 18.52 1.47 -8.89
N CYS A 89 18.07 0.38 -9.49
CA CYS A 89 18.14 -0.96 -8.92
C CYS A 89 19.33 -1.74 -9.52
N SER A 90 20.19 -2.27 -8.66
CA SER A 90 21.32 -3.12 -9.06
C SER A 90 21.41 -4.41 -8.26
N TYR A 91 22.05 -5.42 -8.84
CA TYR A 91 22.21 -6.75 -8.25
C TYR A 91 23.69 -7.06 -8.04
N SER A 92 24.05 -7.62 -6.88
CA SER A 92 25.42 -8.05 -6.60
C SER A 92 25.44 -9.38 -5.85
N PRO A 93 26.59 -10.10 -5.80
CA PRO A 93 26.69 -11.32 -4.99
C PRO A 93 26.40 -11.11 -3.50
N ARG A 94 26.53 -9.87 -2.99
CA ARG A 94 26.31 -9.52 -1.59
C ARG A 94 24.87 -9.11 -1.30
N PHE A 95 24.22 -8.45 -2.26
CA PHE A 95 22.87 -7.93 -2.13
C PHE A 95 22.04 -8.36 -3.33
N PRO A 96 20.97 -9.16 -3.11
CA PRO A 96 20.09 -9.61 -4.18
C PRO A 96 19.19 -8.48 -4.70
N GLY A 97 19.28 -7.27 -4.13
CA GLY A 97 18.73 -6.04 -4.69
C GLY A 97 19.29 -4.85 -3.92
N ARG A 98 19.80 -3.85 -4.64
CA ARG A 98 20.26 -2.56 -4.09
C ARG A 98 19.47 -1.46 -4.77
N VAL A 99 18.70 -0.73 -3.98
CA VAL A 99 18.00 0.49 -4.39
C VAL A 99 18.86 1.68 -4.02
N THR A 100 19.34 2.40 -5.02
CA THR A 100 20.04 3.68 -4.85
C THR A 100 19.13 4.80 -5.33
N ILE A 101 18.85 5.80 -4.50
CA ILE A 101 18.10 7.00 -4.89
C ILE A 101 19.05 8.18 -4.97
N ASP A 102 18.92 8.99 -6.03
CA ASP A 102 19.71 10.20 -6.19
C ASP A 102 19.46 11.17 -5.02
N ARG A 103 20.54 11.53 -4.32
CA ARG A 103 20.50 12.40 -3.14
C ARG A 103 20.03 13.82 -3.49
N SER A 104 20.51 14.36 -4.61
CA SER A 104 20.11 15.68 -5.11
C SER A 104 18.61 15.76 -5.43
N PHE A 105 18.02 14.68 -5.95
CA PHE A 105 16.58 14.51 -6.10
C PHE A 105 15.88 14.40 -4.75
N TRP A 106 16.34 13.49 -3.89
CA TRP A 106 15.74 13.17 -2.60
C TRP A 106 15.50 14.43 -1.75
N GLU A 107 16.51 15.30 -1.66
CA GLU A 107 16.46 16.52 -0.86
C GLU A 107 15.42 17.53 -1.35
N ARG A 108 15.11 17.53 -2.65
CA ARG A 108 14.16 18.48 -3.28
C ARG A 108 12.76 17.90 -3.47
N ALA A 109 12.64 16.58 -3.55
CA ALA A 109 11.39 15.89 -3.80
C ALA A 109 10.44 15.97 -2.59
N ASN A 110 9.14 16.05 -2.86
CA ASN A 110 8.10 15.89 -1.84
C ASN A 110 7.84 14.39 -1.56
N ASP A 111 7.04 14.09 -0.54
CA ASP A 111 6.74 12.69 -0.14
C ASP A 111 6.21 11.83 -1.31
N ARG A 112 5.34 12.40 -2.17
CA ARG A 112 4.80 11.67 -3.33
C ARG A 112 5.86 11.36 -4.38
N GLY A 113 6.76 12.31 -4.65
CA GLY A 113 7.87 12.12 -5.59
C GLY A 113 8.89 11.10 -5.07
N ARG A 114 9.22 11.16 -3.77
CA ARG A 114 10.08 10.16 -3.14
C ARG A 114 9.44 8.77 -3.19
N GLU A 115 8.14 8.67 -2.92
CA GLU A 115 7.40 7.42 -3.05
C GLU A 115 7.42 6.89 -4.49
N PHE A 116 7.19 7.75 -5.48
CA PHE A 116 7.24 7.36 -6.89
C PHE A 116 8.57 6.68 -7.25
N VAL A 117 9.70 7.34 -6.97
CA VAL A 117 11.02 6.80 -7.35
C VAL A 117 11.38 5.57 -6.50
N VAL A 118 11.17 5.60 -5.18
CA VAL A 118 11.45 4.42 -4.34
C VAL A 118 10.62 3.21 -4.77
N PHE A 119 9.36 3.41 -5.14
CA PHE A 119 8.50 2.31 -5.58
C PHE A 119 8.87 1.81 -6.97
N HIS A 120 9.39 2.68 -7.83
CA HIS A 120 9.92 2.30 -9.14
C HIS A 120 11.12 1.37 -8.96
N GLU A 121 12.10 1.77 -8.15
CA GLU A 121 13.29 0.93 -7.91
C GLU A 121 12.96 -0.38 -7.17
N LEU A 122 12.03 -0.35 -6.22
CA LEU A 122 11.55 -1.58 -5.56
C LEU A 122 10.75 -2.46 -6.53
N GLY A 123 10.06 -1.87 -7.52
CA GLY A 123 9.46 -2.62 -8.62
C GLY A 123 10.50 -3.44 -9.38
N HIS A 124 11.67 -2.87 -9.66
CA HIS A 124 12.79 -3.60 -10.24
C HIS A 124 13.36 -4.65 -9.28
N CYS A 125 13.71 -4.24 -8.05
CA CYS A 125 14.52 -5.04 -7.12
C CYS A 125 13.77 -6.13 -6.36
N GLU A 126 12.47 -5.96 -6.10
CA GLU A 126 11.65 -6.92 -5.34
C GLU A 126 10.64 -7.63 -6.23
N LEU A 127 10.02 -6.93 -7.17
CA LEU A 127 8.96 -7.48 -8.02
C LEU A 127 9.48 -7.95 -9.38
N LEU A 128 10.77 -7.74 -9.67
CA LEU A 128 11.42 -8.11 -10.93
C LEU A 128 10.67 -7.55 -12.15
N ARG A 129 10.18 -6.32 -12.04
CA ARG A 129 9.41 -5.66 -13.09
C ARG A 129 10.30 -4.93 -14.07
N GLY A 130 10.04 -5.13 -15.35
CA GLY A 130 10.53 -4.36 -16.48
C GLY A 130 9.98 -2.94 -16.55
N HIS A 131 10.48 -2.18 -17.52
CA HIS A 131 9.86 -0.91 -17.86
C HIS A 131 8.60 -1.14 -18.70
N PHE A 132 7.59 -0.29 -18.55
CA PHE A 132 6.36 -0.34 -19.37
C PHE A 132 5.99 1.06 -19.88
N GLU A 133 6.16 1.27 -21.18
CA GLU A 133 5.97 2.57 -21.86
C GLU A 133 4.54 2.83 -22.35
N GLY A 134 3.54 2.14 -21.80
CA GLY A 134 2.13 2.37 -22.15
C GLY A 134 1.72 3.83 -21.90
N THR A 135 0.88 4.38 -22.79
CA THR A 135 0.41 5.76 -22.71
C THR A 135 -1.09 5.84 -22.95
N PHE A 136 -1.82 6.44 -22.01
CA PHE A 136 -3.25 6.68 -22.16
C PHE A 136 -3.55 7.73 -23.25
N ALA A 137 -4.79 7.75 -23.75
CA ALA A 137 -5.22 8.67 -24.80
C ALA A 137 -5.07 10.17 -24.42
N ASP A 138 -4.98 10.49 -23.13
CA ASP A 138 -4.75 11.86 -22.63
C ASP A 138 -3.26 12.24 -22.48
N GLY A 139 -2.36 11.34 -22.91
CA GLY A 139 -0.91 11.51 -22.89
C GLY A 139 -0.24 11.18 -21.56
N THR A 140 -0.97 10.59 -20.59
CA THR A 140 -0.38 10.19 -19.31
C THR A 140 0.21 8.78 -19.35
N CYS A 141 1.28 8.55 -18.59
CA CYS A 141 1.93 7.23 -18.52
C CYS A 141 0.98 6.20 -17.89
N GLU A 142 0.91 4.99 -18.45
CA GLU A 142 0.08 3.91 -17.91
C GLU A 142 0.70 3.24 -16.69
N SER A 143 2.02 3.28 -16.55
CA SER A 143 2.75 2.58 -15.49
C SER A 143 3.65 3.50 -14.69
N LEU A 144 3.84 3.13 -13.42
CA LEU A 144 4.87 3.70 -12.55
C LEU A 144 6.27 3.23 -12.98
N MET A 145 6.34 2.08 -13.66
CA MET A 145 7.55 1.50 -14.23
C MET A 145 7.90 2.08 -15.61
N ARG A 146 7.54 3.32 -15.92
CA ARG A 146 7.97 3.98 -17.18
C ARG A 146 9.45 4.37 -17.09
N SER A 147 10.23 4.22 -18.16
CA SER A 147 11.70 4.30 -18.14
C SER A 147 12.30 5.68 -17.92
N GLY A 148 11.57 6.77 -18.19
CA GLY A 148 12.20 8.09 -18.29
C GLY A 148 12.27 8.64 -19.71
N VAL A 149 12.33 7.75 -20.71
CA VAL A 149 12.82 8.07 -22.06
C VAL A 149 11.70 8.48 -23.01
N GLU A 150 10.50 7.93 -22.85
CA GLU A 150 9.36 8.26 -23.70
C GLU A 150 8.64 9.56 -23.29
N GLY A 151 7.72 10.02 -24.14
CA GLY A 151 7.08 11.34 -24.04
C GLY A 151 5.81 11.40 -23.20
N CYS A 152 5.45 10.34 -22.46
CA CYS A 152 4.27 10.35 -21.60
C CYS A 152 4.48 11.25 -20.37
N ARG A 153 3.38 11.80 -19.85
CA ARG A 153 3.41 12.62 -18.63
C ARG A 153 3.08 11.79 -17.40
N ASP A 154 3.97 11.77 -16.42
CA ASP A 154 3.68 11.19 -15.10
C ASP A 154 2.41 11.80 -14.51
N ASN A 155 1.54 10.95 -13.98
CA ASN A 155 0.32 11.37 -13.33
C ASN A 155 0.17 10.67 -11.98
N TYR A 156 1.27 10.39 -11.26
CA TYR A 156 1.23 9.77 -9.93
C TYR A 156 0.89 10.80 -8.85
N ARG A 157 -0.41 10.96 -8.59
CA ARG A 157 -0.97 11.92 -7.62
C ARG A 157 -2.09 11.26 -6.81
N GLU A 158 -2.63 11.96 -5.82
CA GLU A 158 -3.62 11.38 -4.90
C GLU A 158 -4.79 10.67 -5.60
N ALA A 159 -5.33 11.29 -6.65
CA ALA A 159 -6.49 10.75 -7.38
C ALA A 159 -6.20 9.49 -8.22
N THR A 160 -4.93 9.22 -8.53
CA THR A 160 -4.50 8.19 -9.48
C THR A 160 -3.54 7.18 -8.86
N ARG A 161 -3.00 7.49 -7.68
CA ARG A 161 -2.04 6.67 -6.93
C ARG A 161 -2.47 5.21 -6.87
N THR A 162 -3.71 4.94 -6.47
CA THR A 162 -4.22 3.57 -6.34
C THR A 162 -4.13 2.81 -7.65
N ALA A 163 -4.50 3.42 -8.78
CA ALA A 163 -4.44 2.76 -10.09
C ALA A 163 -3.01 2.42 -10.51
N TYR A 164 -2.05 3.31 -10.27
CA TYR A 164 -0.63 3.03 -10.51
C TYR A 164 -0.09 1.93 -9.60
N LEU A 165 -0.57 1.84 -8.35
CA LEU A 165 -0.16 0.77 -7.45
C LEU A 165 -0.83 -0.56 -7.78
N ASP A 166 -2.08 -0.54 -8.25
CA ASP A 166 -2.74 -1.75 -8.77
C ASP A 166 -1.97 -2.29 -9.99
N GLU A 167 -1.48 -1.40 -10.86
CA GLU A 167 -0.57 -1.76 -11.95
C GLU A 167 0.79 -2.23 -11.44
N LEU A 168 1.37 -1.55 -10.44
CA LEU A 168 2.67 -1.88 -9.87
C LEU A 168 2.74 -3.32 -9.37
N PHE A 169 1.67 -3.76 -8.71
CA PHE A 169 1.57 -5.02 -8.03
C PHE A 169 0.71 -6.05 -8.81
N ASP A 170 0.45 -5.82 -10.11
CA ASP A 170 -0.25 -6.80 -10.94
C ASP A 170 0.64 -8.04 -11.17
N PRO A 171 0.25 -9.24 -10.67
CA PRO A 171 1.04 -10.45 -10.85
C PRO A 171 1.26 -10.85 -12.32
N ALA A 172 0.39 -10.39 -13.22
CA ALA A 172 0.54 -10.65 -14.66
C ALA A 172 1.70 -9.85 -15.29
N ARG A 173 2.24 -8.86 -14.59
CA ARG A 173 3.34 -7.98 -15.03
C ARG A 173 4.60 -8.13 -14.17
N MET A 174 4.72 -9.20 -13.39
CA MET A 174 5.90 -9.48 -12.57
C MET A 174 6.85 -10.44 -13.29
N GLY A 175 8.15 -10.23 -13.13
CA GLY A 175 9.19 -11.10 -13.72
C GLY A 175 9.52 -10.81 -15.19
N ASP A 176 8.93 -9.76 -15.78
CA ASP A 176 9.21 -9.31 -17.15
C ASP A 176 10.54 -8.54 -17.28
N TRP A 177 11.24 -8.29 -16.17
CA TRP A 177 12.56 -7.63 -16.19
C TRP A 177 13.58 -8.35 -17.06
N PHE A 178 13.55 -9.68 -17.12
CA PHE A 178 14.49 -10.47 -17.92
C PHE A 178 14.12 -10.59 -19.40
N ASP A 179 12.96 -10.04 -19.80
CA ASP A 179 12.46 -10.09 -21.18
C ASP A 179 12.83 -8.83 -21.99
N GLN A 180 13.57 -7.89 -21.39
CA GLN A 180 13.99 -6.61 -22.00
C GLN A 180 15.45 -6.59 -22.45
#